data_AF-A0A0S9PYI7-F1
#
_entry.id   AF-A0A0S9PYI7-F1
#
_cell.length_a   1.000
_cell.length_b   1.000
_cell.length_c   1.000
_cell.angle_alpha   90.00
_cell.angle_beta   90.00
_cell.angle_gamma   90.00
#
_symmetry.space_group_name_H-M   'P 1'
#
loop_
_entity.id
_entity.type
_entity.pdbx_description
1 polymer ?
#
loop_
_entity_poly.entity_id
_entity_poly.type
_entity_poly.pdbx_seq_one_letter_code
_entity_poly.pdbx_strand_id
1 'polypeptide(L)'
;MCFSLQADLVAGAVVLPLGALALREVRAPRELPLPALPVLFAVHQLVEALVWAGADGLVSDTTAHRAALAYVVFALPFLPLYLPLAVLLVARPDRRGLVAPFVALGGAVGAYMAWHLWTGGVRTTVRDHAIVYYVGLGEPEISTGLYIVAVVGACVLAGHRWITAFGLANLVGLLVVGYAYADAFASLWCVWAAVSSVLILVHLARVERGADPRGDGESLQPRTDAAR
;
A
#
# COMPACT_ATOMS: atom_id res chain seq x y z
N MET A 1 3.26 -15.09 -4.59
CA MET A 1 2.65 -16.43 -4.48
C MET A 1 2.35 -16.67 -3.00
N CYS A 2 1.38 -15.98 -2.41
CA CYS A 2 1.09 -15.96 -0.96
C CYS A 2 0.17 -17.11 -0.55
N PHE A 3 0.57 -18.32 -0.94
CA PHE A 3 -0.23 -19.53 -0.81
C PHE A 3 0.06 -20.31 0.48
N SER A 4 0.98 -19.81 1.32
CA SER A 4 1.47 -20.49 2.51
C SER A 4 2.18 -19.55 3.47
N LEU A 5 2.34 -20.00 4.73
CA LEU A 5 3.18 -19.39 5.76
C LEU A 5 4.53 -18.91 5.23
N GLN A 6 5.24 -19.77 4.49
CA GLN A 6 6.59 -19.47 3.98
C GLN A 6 6.56 -18.34 2.97
N ALA A 7 5.56 -18.31 2.09
CA ALA A 7 5.45 -17.27 1.10
C ALA A 7 5.24 -15.89 1.73
N ASP A 8 4.41 -15.83 2.77
CA ASP A 8 4.10 -14.59 3.48
C ASP A 8 5.32 -14.06 4.22
N LEU A 9 6.08 -14.96 4.87
CA LEU A 9 7.35 -14.62 5.50
C LEU A 9 8.38 -14.11 4.49
N VAL A 10 8.53 -14.78 3.34
CA VAL A 10 9.48 -14.36 2.29
C VAL A 10 9.08 -13.01 1.71
N ALA A 11 7.81 -12.83 1.35
CA ALA A 11 7.32 -11.57 0.81
C ALA A 11 7.50 -10.42 1.81
N GLY A 12 7.11 -10.61 3.07
CA GLY A 12 7.32 -9.63 4.13
C GLY A 12 8.80 -9.31 4.36
N ALA A 13 9.66 -10.32 4.46
CA ALA A 13 11.09 -10.15 4.70
C ALA A 13 11.83 -9.46 3.54
N VAL A 14 11.37 -9.64 2.29
CA VAL A 14 11.95 -8.99 1.11
C VAL A 14 11.43 -7.56 0.96
N VAL A 15 10.13 -7.33 1.14
CA VAL A 15 9.51 -6.01 0.91
C VAL A 15 9.85 -5.04 2.04
N LEU A 16 9.90 -5.50 3.29
CA LEU A 16 10.16 -4.65 4.46
C LEU A 16 11.43 -3.79 4.32
N PRO A 17 12.62 -4.33 4.00
CA PRO A 17 13.82 -3.52 3.82
C PRO A 17 13.72 -2.57 2.62
N LEU A 18 13.05 -2.98 1.53
CA LEU A 18 12.84 -2.12 0.37
C LEU A 18 11.94 -0.91 0.72
N GLY A 19 10.89 -1.15 1.50
CA GLY A 19 10.05 -0.09 2.06
C GLY A 19 10.82 0.82 3.01
N ALA A 20 11.64 0.25 3.90
CA ALA A 20 12.47 1.02 4.81
C ALA A 20 13.49 1.91 4.08
N LEU A 21 14.03 1.45 2.95
CA LEU A 21 14.86 2.27 2.08
C LEU A 21 14.06 3.42 1.44
N ALA A 22 12.83 3.17 0.98
CA ALA A 22 11.98 4.22 0.42
C ALA A 22 11.62 5.30 1.45
N LEU A 23 11.48 4.94 2.74
CA LEU A 23 11.26 5.89 3.83
C LEU A 23 12.45 6.85 4.05
N ARG A 24 13.67 6.47 3.66
CA ARG A 24 14.84 7.35 3.78
C ARG A 24 14.81 8.52 2.79
N GLU A 25 14.01 8.42 1.74
CA GLU A 25 13.85 9.47 0.74
C GLU A 25 12.82 10.52 1.15
N VAL A 26 12.13 10.35 2.29
CA VAL A 26 11.14 11.30 2.81
C VAL A 26 11.84 12.57 3.28
N ARG A 27 11.46 13.72 2.70
CA ARG A 27 12.06 15.03 3.03
C ARG A 27 11.15 15.89 3.90
N ALA A 28 9.84 15.69 3.80
CA ALA A 28 8.86 16.39 4.61
C ALA A 28 7.90 15.42 5.33
N PRO A 29 7.42 15.73 6.55
CA PRO A 29 6.48 14.87 7.28
C PRO A 29 5.19 14.54 6.51
N ARG A 30 4.73 15.46 5.66
CA ARG A 30 3.55 15.26 4.80
C ARG A 30 3.75 14.21 3.70
N GLU A 31 5.00 13.92 3.33
CA GLU A 31 5.33 12.91 2.31
C GLU A 31 5.33 11.52 2.92
N LEU A 32 5.60 11.37 4.23
CA LEU A 32 5.77 10.11 4.93
C LEU A 32 4.69 9.04 4.64
N PRO A 33 3.38 9.35 4.58
CA PRO A 33 2.37 8.31 4.49
C PRO A 33 2.43 7.50 3.19
N LEU A 34 2.85 8.11 2.06
CA LEU A 34 2.87 7.40 0.79
C LEU A 34 4.05 6.41 0.69
N PRO A 35 5.31 6.78 1.04
CA PRO A 35 6.43 5.85 1.13
C PRO A 35 6.34 4.86 2.30
N ALA A 36 5.42 5.05 3.25
CA ALA A 36 5.15 4.08 4.29
C ALA A 36 4.30 2.88 3.81
N LEU A 37 3.57 3.01 2.70
CA LEU A 37 2.73 1.94 2.15
C LEU A 37 3.46 0.60 1.97
N PRO A 38 4.66 0.52 1.36
CA PRO A 38 5.39 -0.75 1.26
C PRO A 38 5.70 -1.41 2.60
N VAL A 39 6.08 -0.62 3.61
CA VAL A 39 6.36 -1.12 4.96
C VAL A 39 5.09 -1.64 5.60
N LEU A 40 3.99 -0.91 5.48
CA LEU A 40 2.68 -1.30 5.98
C LEU A 40 2.19 -2.61 5.32
N PHE A 41 2.32 -2.74 3.99
CA PHE A 41 1.99 -3.99 3.29
C PHE A 41 2.93 -5.14 3.67
N ALA A 42 4.21 -4.89 3.90
CA ALA A 42 5.14 -5.92 4.37
C ALA A 42 4.76 -6.43 5.76
N VAL A 43 4.45 -5.52 6.70
CA VAL A 43 3.97 -5.89 8.04
C VAL A 43 2.65 -6.65 7.93
N HIS A 44 1.74 -6.20 7.07
CA HIS A 44 0.49 -6.89 6.82
C HIS A 44 0.69 -8.33 6.34
N GLN A 45 1.68 -8.58 5.47
CA GLN A 45 2.04 -9.93 5.05
C GLN A 45 2.61 -10.77 6.19
N LEU A 46 3.46 -10.19 7.05
CA LEU A 46 3.98 -10.88 8.23
C LEU A 46 2.89 -11.20 9.25
N VAL A 47 1.84 -10.38 9.33
CA VAL A 47 0.65 -10.67 10.14
C VAL A 47 -0.13 -11.84 9.55
N GLU A 48 -0.28 -11.92 8.21
CA GLU A 48 -0.92 -13.06 7.53
C GLU A 48 -0.19 -14.38 7.78
N ALA A 49 1.15 -14.34 7.82
CA ALA A 49 1.96 -15.49 8.22
C ALA A 49 1.56 -16.02 9.62
N LEU A 50 1.23 -15.15 10.58
CA LEU A 50 0.74 -15.59 11.89
C LEU A 50 -0.66 -16.22 11.83
N VAL A 51 -1.50 -15.83 10.86
CA VAL A 51 -2.79 -16.47 10.63
C VAL A 51 -2.59 -17.87 10.07
N TRP A 52 -1.68 -18.04 9.10
CA TRP A 52 -1.28 -19.36 8.60
C TRP A 52 -0.69 -20.24 9.69
N ALA A 53 0.20 -19.71 10.52
CA ALA A 53 0.75 -20.44 11.65
C ALA A 53 -0.35 -20.93 12.61
N GLY A 54 -1.45 -20.18 12.73
CA GLY A 54 -2.63 -20.60 13.48
C GLY A 54 -3.36 -21.77 12.83
N ALA A 55 -3.56 -21.70 11.52
CA ALA A 55 -4.16 -22.79 10.75
C ALA A 55 -3.33 -24.09 10.80
N ASP A 56 -2.00 -23.96 10.88
CA ASP A 56 -1.05 -25.07 11.01
C ASP A 56 -0.88 -25.57 12.47
N GLY A 57 -1.59 -24.97 13.44
CA GLY A 57 -1.50 -25.33 14.86
C GLY A 57 -0.20 -24.95 15.55
N LEU A 58 0.60 -24.04 14.96
CA LEU A 58 1.90 -23.58 15.48
C LEU A 58 1.79 -22.47 16.52
N VAL A 59 0.64 -21.78 16.59
CA VAL A 59 0.36 -20.73 17.58
C VAL A 59 -1.03 -20.94 18.19
N SER A 60 -1.27 -20.33 19.35
CA SER A 60 -2.58 -20.42 20.02
C SER A 60 -3.71 -19.82 19.18
N ASP A 61 -4.94 -20.33 19.33
CA ASP A 61 -6.15 -19.78 18.70
C ASP A 61 -6.34 -18.29 18.98
N THR A 62 -5.97 -17.84 20.18
CA THR A 62 -6.03 -16.42 20.56
C THR A 62 -5.06 -15.58 19.72
N THR A 63 -3.85 -16.07 19.49
CA THR A 63 -2.84 -15.41 18.65
C THR A 63 -3.31 -15.36 17.20
N ALA A 64 -3.78 -16.48 16.66
CA ALA A 64 -4.29 -16.58 15.29
C ALA A 64 -5.48 -15.63 15.07
N HIS A 65 -6.42 -15.59 16.01
CA HIS A 65 -7.59 -14.71 15.93
C HIS A 65 -7.19 -13.22 15.99
N ARG A 66 -6.26 -12.85 16.88
CA ARG A 66 -5.74 -11.46 16.93
C ARG A 66 -4.99 -11.07 15.67
N ALA A 67 -4.23 -11.99 15.08
CA ALA A 67 -3.57 -11.77 13.80
C ALA A 67 -4.60 -11.58 12.67
N ALA A 68 -5.65 -12.41 12.60
CA ALA A 68 -6.73 -12.27 11.63
C ALA A 68 -7.47 -10.94 11.78
N LEU A 69 -7.72 -10.50 13.02
CA LEU A 69 -8.33 -9.20 13.28
C LEU A 69 -7.43 -8.05 12.80
N ALA A 70 -6.13 -8.09 13.13
CA ALA A 70 -5.18 -7.09 12.69
C ALA A 70 -5.06 -7.03 11.16
N TYR A 71 -5.03 -8.19 10.50
CA TYR A 71 -5.05 -8.31 9.04
C TYR A 71 -6.29 -7.61 8.46
N VAL A 72 -7.49 -7.98 8.92
CA VAL A 72 -8.74 -7.43 8.38
C VAL A 72 -8.88 -5.93 8.69
N VAL A 73 -8.49 -5.46 9.88
CA VAL A 73 -8.49 -4.03 10.21
C VAL A 73 -7.61 -3.23 9.26
N PHE A 74 -6.44 -3.77 8.90
CA PHE A 74 -5.57 -3.09 7.95
C PHE A 74 -6.21 -3.03 6.54
N ALA A 75 -6.69 -4.16 6.04
CA ALA A 75 -7.16 -4.28 4.67
C ALA A 75 -8.49 -3.53 4.42
N LEU A 76 -9.43 -3.63 5.37
CA LEU A 76 -10.80 -3.15 5.19
C LEU A 76 -11.01 -1.71 5.69
N PRO A 77 -11.00 -1.39 7.01
CA PRO A 77 -11.29 -0.03 7.44
C PRO A 77 -10.13 0.95 7.27
N PHE A 78 -8.88 0.50 7.45
CA PHE A 78 -7.73 1.40 7.46
C PHE A 78 -7.32 1.88 6.06
N LEU A 79 -7.10 0.96 5.13
CA LEU A 79 -6.54 1.27 3.81
C LEU A 79 -7.41 2.21 2.93
N PRO A 80 -8.76 2.13 2.87
CA PRO A 80 -9.56 3.05 2.05
C PRO A 80 -9.55 4.48 2.58
N LEU A 81 -9.24 4.70 3.87
CA LEU A 81 -9.01 6.03 4.42
C LEU A 81 -7.54 6.47 4.25
N TYR A 82 -6.61 5.58 4.58
CA TYR A 82 -5.19 5.89 4.63
C TYR A 82 -4.63 6.33 3.28
N LEU A 83 -4.94 5.59 2.22
CA LEU A 83 -4.36 5.85 0.90
C LEU A 83 -4.84 7.18 0.29
N PRO A 84 -6.15 7.49 0.24
CA PRO A 84 -6.60 8.80 -0.21
C PRO A 84 -6.02 9.95 0.62
N LEU A 85 -5.88 9.76 1.95
CA LEU A 85 -5.26 10.76 2.82
C LEU A 85 -3.78 10.96 2.48
N ALA A 86 -3.02 9.88 2.30
CA ALA A 86 -1.62 9.93 1.87
C ALA A 86 -1.48 10.68 0.54
N VAL A 87 -2.37 10.41 -0.41
CA VAL A 87 -2.41 11.09 -1.71
C VAL A 87 -2.76 12.57 -1.57
N LEU A 88 -3.74 12.93 -0.74
CA LEU A 88 -4.14 14.33 -0.52
C LEU A 88 -2.97 15.18 0.01
N LEU A 89 -2.15 14.62 0.89
CA LEU A 89 -1.01 15.32 1.50
C LEU A 89 0.10 15.68 0.51
N VAL A 90 0.29 14.84 -0.52
CA VAL A 90 1.29 15.04 -1.58
C VAL A 90 0.69 15.58 -2.88
N ALA A 91 -0.64 15.66 -3.00
CA ALA A 91 -1.31 16.17 -4.19
C ALA A 91 -0.92 17.63 -4.48
N ARG A 92 -0.93 17.98 -5.77
CA ARG A 92 -0.69 19.34 -6.22
C ARG A 92 -1.64 20.31 -5.53
N PRO A 93 -1.18 21.51 -5.12
CA PRO A 93 -2.03 22.48 -4.42
C PRO A 93 -3.36 22.78 -5.14
N ASP A 94 -3.35 22.90 -6.47
CA ASP A 94 -4.52 23.15 -7.31
C ASP A 94 -5.50 21.97 -7.40
N ARG A 95 -5.08 20.77 -6.99
CA ARG A 95 -5.85 19.51 -7.10
C ARG A 95 -6.37 18.98 -5.77
N ARG A 96 -5.96 19.55 -4.64
CA ARG A 96 -6.37 19.08 -3.30
C ARG A 96 -7.88 19.07 -3.11
N GLY A 97 -8.59 20.07 -3.64
CA GLY A 97 -10.05 20.13 -3.59
C GLY A 97 -10.75 19.01 -4.37
N LEU A 98 -10.09 18.46 -5.40
CA LEU A 98 -10.59 17.31 -6.16
C LEU A 98 -10.32 15.99 -5.45
N VAL A 99 -9.24 15.90 -4.66
CA VAL A 99 -8.86 14.68 -3.93
C VAL A 99 -9.62 14.55 -2.60
N ALA A 100 -9.91 15.67 -1.93
CA ALA A 100 -10.54 15.67 -0.60
C ALA A 100 -11.87 14.87 -0.50
N PRO A 101 -12.79 14.89 -1.49
CA PRO A 101 -13.99 14.06 -1.45
C PRO A 101 -13.71 12.55 -1.34
N PHE A 102 -12.60 12.08 -1.92
CA PHE A 102 -12.21 10.67 -1.86
C PHE A 102 -11.71 10.27 -0.47
N VAL A 103 -11.14 11.21 0.29
CA VAL A 103 -10.81 10.99 1.71
C VAL A 103 -12.08 10.83 2.54
N ALA A 104 -13.09 11.67 2.29
CA ALA A 104 -14.38 11.55 2.96
C ALA A 104 -15.08 10.24 2.60
N LEU A 105 -15.10 9.87 1.31
CA LEU A 105 -15.64 8.60 0.84
C LEU A 105 -14.91 7.41 1.47
N GLY A 106 -13.57 7.43 1.45
CA GLY A 106 -12.74 6.42 2.05
C GLY A 106 -12.95 6.27 3.56
N GLY A 107 -13.12 7.39 4.27
CA GLY A 107 -13.49 7.41 5.69
C GLY A 107 -14.88 6.83 5.96
N ALA A 108 -15.87 7.14 5.13
CA ALA A 108 -17.22 6.59 5.25
C ALA A 108 -17.25 5.07 5.00
N VAL A 109 -16.59 4.61 3.93
CA VAL A 109 -16.44 3.17 3.62
C VAL A 109 -15.67 2.47 4.74
N GLY A 110 -14.58 3.07 5.21
CA GLY A 110 -13.78 2.51 6.29
C GLY A 110 -14.55 2.40 7.60
N ALA A 111 -15.34 3.42 7.97
CA ALA A 111 -16.21 3.39 9.14
C ALA A 111 -17.30 2.31 9.03
N TYR A 112 -17.91 2.17 7.85
CA TYR A 112 -18.89 1.10 7.58
C TYR A 112 -18.27 -0.30 7.76
N MET A 113 -17.09 -0.53 7.19
CA MET A 113 -16.39 -1.81 7.33
C MET A 113 -15.94 -2.07 8.77
N ALA A 114 -15.49 -1.03 9.48
CA ALA A 114 -15.14 -1.12 10.91
C ALA A 114 -16.36 -1.49 11.77
N TRP A 115 -17.53 -0.91 11.48
CA TRP A 115 -18.77 -1.23 12.17
C TRP A 115 -19.18 -2.70 12.00
N HIS A 116 -19.12 -3.21 10.76
CA HIS A 116 -19.40 -4.63 10.49
C HIS A 116 -18.40 -5.55 11.16
N LEU A 117 -17.10 -5.19 11.16
CA LEU A 117 -16.08 -5.95 11.86
C LEU A 117 -16.30 -5.97 13.38
N TRP A 118 -16.69 -4.83 13.96
CA TRP A 118 -16.97 -4.72 15.39
C TRP A 118 -18.19 -5.54 15.83
N THR A 119 -19.25 -5.56 15.01
CA THR A 119 -20.52 -6.22 15.35
C THR A 119 -20.57 -7.70 14.95
N GLY A 120 -19.95 -8.07 13.83
CA GLY A 120 -19.94 -9.43 13.29
C GLY A 120 -18.69 -10.25 13.59
N GLY A 121 -17.59 -9.59 13.99
CA GLY A 121 -16.28 -10.22 14.17
C GLY A 121 -15.64 -10.69 12.86
N VAL A 122 -14.54 -11.42 13.00
CA VAL A 122 -13.83 -12.05 11.87
C VAL A 122 -13.85 -13.57 12.02
N ARG A 123 -14.18 -14.27 10.94
CA ARG A 123 -14.01 -15.72 10.83
C ARG A 123 -13.06 -16.04 9.69
N THR A 124 -12.16 -16.97 9.92
CA THR A 124 -11.19 -17.42 8.92
C THR A 124 -11.49 -18.86 8.52
N THR A 125 -11.34 -19.18 7.24
CA THR A 125 -11.32 -20.57 6.76
C THR A 125 -10.22 -20.73 5.73
N VAL A 126 -9.46 -21.80 5.81
CA VAL A 126 -8.52 -22.17 4.75
C VAL A 126 -9.31 -22.84 3.62
N ARG A 127 -9.22 -22.30 2.41
CA ARG A 127 -9.73 -22.94 1.18
C ARG A 127 -8.60 -23.05 0.18
N ASP A 128 -8.37 -24.26 -0.31
CA ASP A 128 -7.29 -24.63 -1.23
C ASP A 128 -5.91 -24.16 -0.73
N HIS A 129 -5.50 -22.96 -1.15
CA HIS A 129 -4.21 -22.35 -0.84
C HIS A 129 -4.36 -20.90 -0.35
N ALA A 130 -5.54 -20.51 0.13
CA ALA A 130 -5.83 -19.16 0.59
C ALA A 130 -6.58 -19.16 1.92
N ILE A 131 -6.37 -18.11 2.71
CA ILE A 131 -7.17 -17.83 3.89
C ILE A 131 -8.30 -16.90 3.48
N VAL A 132 -9.54 -17.38 3.61
CA VAL A 132 -10.74 -16.59 3.35
C VAL A 132 -11.19 -15.94 4.65
N TYR A 133 -11.35 -14.61 4.61
CA TYR A 133 -11.79 -13.79 5.75
C TYR A 133 -13.25 -13.38 5.57
N TYR A 134 -14.11 -13.80 6.50
CA TYR A 134 -15.53 -13.44 6.51
C TYR A 134 -15.80 -12.36 7.56
N VAL A 135 -16.30 -11.21 7.10
CA VAL A 135 -16.55 -10.00 7.92
C VAL A 135 -18.05 -9.63 7.96
N GLY A 136 -18.92 -10.42 7.32
CA GLY A 136 -20.36 -10.21 7.37
C GLY A 136 -20.81 -8.84 6.85
N LEU A 137 -20.18 -8.34 5.78
CA LEU A 137 -20.58 -7.10 5.12
C LEU A 137 -22.00 -7.26 4.55
N GLY A 138 -22.87 -6.28 4.80
CA GLY A 138 -24.26 -6.32 4.32
C GLY A 138 -24.34 -6.23 2.79
N GLU A 139 -23.56 -5.31 2.21
CA GLU A 139 -23.53 -5.08 0.75
C GLU A 139 -22.07 -5.09 0.26
N PRO A 140 -21.45 -6.27 0.09
CA PRO A 140 -20.02 -6.40 -0.20
C PRO A 140 -19.63 -5.82 -1.56
N GLU A 141 -20.48 -5.96 -2.58
CA GLU A 141 -20.22 -5.49 -3.95
C GLU A 141 -20.16 -3.96 -4.02
N ILE A 142 -21.17 -3.29 -3.45
CA ILE A 142 -21.25 -1.83 -3.40
C ILE A 142 -20.09 -1.26 -2.58
N SER A 143 -19.84 -1.83 -1.39
CA SER A 143 -18.77 -1.37 -0.50
C SER A 143 -17.39 -1.51 -1.16
N THR A 144 -17.17 -2.60 -1.90
CA THR A 144 -15.93 -2.82 -2.66
C THR A 144 -15.80 -1.83 -3.81
N GLY A 145 -16.88 -1.55 -4.56
CA GLY A 145 -16.88 -0.55 -5.61
C GLY A 145 -16.53 0.86 -5.08
N LEU A 146 -17.16 1.27 -3.98
CA LEU A 146 -16.89 2.57 -3.34
C LEU A 146 -15.47 2.67 -2.78
N TYR A 147 -14.93 1.57 -2.23
CA TYR A 147 -13.53 1.48 -1.82
C TYR A 147 -12.62 1.78 -3.02
N ILE A 148 -12.80 1.06 -4.13
CA ILE A 148 -11.95 1.20 -5.32
C ILE A 148 -12.01 2.63 -5.84
N VAL A 149 -13.21 3.21 -5.91
CA VAL A 149 -13.40 4.61 -6.31
C VAL A 149 -12.67 5.56 -5.38
N ALA A 150 -12.74 5.36 -4.05
CA ALA A 150 -12.01 6.18 -3.08
C ALA A 150 -10.49 6.15 -3.34
N VAL A 151 -9.92 4.96 -3.46
CA VAL A 151 -8.48 4.76 -3.61
C VAL A 151 -7.97 5.20 -4.98
N VAL A 152 -8.55 4.68 -6.06
CA VAL A 152 -8.08 4.94 -7.42
C VAL A 152 -8.42 6.36 -7.86
N GLY A 153 -9.61 6.86 -7.49
CA GLY A 153 -10.05 8.22 -7.81
C GLY A 153 -9.14 9.28 -7.20
N ALA A 154 -8.73 9.11 -5.94
CA ALA A 154 -7.74 9.96 -5.30
C ALA A 154 -6.42 9.99 -6.09
N CYS A 155 -5.91 8.82 -6.48
CA CYS A 155 -4.66 8.70 -7.23
C CYS A 155 -4.71 9.37 -8.61
N VAL A 156 -5.79 9.17 -9.36
CA VAL A 156 -5.96 9.72 -10.71
C VAL A 156 -6.05 11.25 -10.65
N LEU A 157 -6.72 11.81 -9.63
CA LEU A 157 -6.96 13.24 -9.53
C LEU A 157 -5.88 14.02 -8.76
N ALA A 158 -4.85 13.33 -8.23
CA ALA A 158 -3.75 13.95 -7.48
C ALA A 158 -2.90 14.95 -8.29
N GLY A 159 -2.94 14.86 -9.62
CA GLY A 159 -2.22 15.76 -10.54
C GLY A 159 -0.75 15.40 -10.76
N HIS A 160 -0.30 14.23 -10.30
CA HIS A 160 1.04 13.71 -10.51
C HIS A 160 0.98 12.41 -11.34
N ARG A 161 1.65 12.41 -12.51
CA ARG A 161 1.65 11.27 -13.44
C ARG A 161 2.02 9.93 -12.79
N TRP A 162 2.89 9.94 -11.80
CA TRP A 162 3.35 8.74 -11.10
C TRP A 162 2.36 8.25 -10.05
N ILE A 163 1.62 9.14 -9.36
CA ILE A 163 0.52 8.74 -8.47
C ILE A 163 -0.62 8.15 -9.30
N THR A 164 -0.91 8.75 -10.45
CA THR A 164 -1.87 8.20 -11.41
C THR A 164 -1.43 6.81 -11.91
N ALA A 165 -0.17 6.65 -12.30
CA ALA A 165 0.36 5.35 -12.71
C ALA A 165 0.29 4.31 -11.58
N PHE A 166 0.59 4.70 -10.34
CA PHE A 166 0.41 3.84 -9.16
C PHE A 166 -1.04 3.37 -9.01
N GLY A 167 -2.00 4.31 -9.03
CA GLY A 167 -3.42 4.01 -8.90
C GLY A 167 -3.94 3.12 -10.03
N LEU A 168 -3.51 3.36 -11.27
CA LEU A 168 -3.90 2.54 -12.42
C LEU A 168 -3.24 1.15 -12.40
N ALA A 169 -1.96 1.05 -12.03
CA ALA A 169 -1.28 -0.24 -11.87
C ALA A 169 -1.94 -1.09 -10.79
N ASN A 170 -2.38 -0.46 -9.70
CA ASN A 170 -3.19 -1.11 -8.68
C ASN A 170 -4.57 -1.46 -9.26
N LEU A 171 -5.30 -0.58 -9.92
CA LEU A 171 -6.59 -0.97 -10.53
C LEU A 171 -6.46 -2.18 -11.48
N VAL A 172 -5.45 -2.20 -12.35
CA VAL A 172 -5.18 -3.33 -13.25
C VAL A 172 -4.87 -4.60 -12.46
N GLY A 173 -3.99 -4.50 -11.46
CA GLY A 173 -3.70 -5.63 -10.58
C GLY A 173 -4.96 -6.17 -9.90
N LEU A 174 -5.86 -5.29 -9.48
CA LEU A 174 -7.11 -5.64 -8.81
C LEU A 174 -8.03 -6.41 -9.76
N LEU A 175 -8.19 -5.91 -10.98
CA LEU A 175 -9.03 -6.56 -12.00
C LEU A 175 -8.46 -7.91 -12.43
N VAL A 176 -7.14 -7.99 -12.62
CA VAL A 176 -6.46 -9.24 -13.00
C VAL A 176 -6.56 -10.27 -11.88
N VAL A 177 -6.26 -9.89 -10.64
CA VAL A 177 -6.33 -10.80 -9.48
C VAL A 177 -7.79 -11.18 -9.19
N GLY A 178 -8.72 -10.23 -9.26
CA GLY A 178 -10.16 -10.48 -9.08
C GLY A 178 -10.75 -11.42 -10.14
N TYR A 179 -10.24 -11.35 -11.38
CA TYR A 179 -10.68 -12.23 -12.46
C TYR A 179 -10.00 -13.61 -12.41
N ALA A 180 -8.70 -13.67 -12.12
CA ALA A 180 -7.91 -14.90 -12.21
C ALA A 180 -7.89 -15.74 -10.92
N TYR A 181 -8.05 -15.11 -9.75
CA TYR A 181 -7.88 -15.74 -8.43
C TYR A 181 -8.82 -15.13 -7.39
N ALA A 182 -10.12 -15.24 -7.60
CA ALA A 182 -11.14 -14.72 -6.68
C ALA A 182 -10.95 -15.21 -5.22
N ASP A 183 -10.51 -16.46 -5.03
CA ASP A 183 -10.31 -17.05 -3.71
C ASP A 183 -9.00 -16.62 -3.00
N ALA A 184 -8.00 -16.11 -3.74
CA ALA A 184 -6.70 -15.66 -3.21
C ALA A 184 -6.48 -14.14 -3.36
N PHE A 185 -7.58 -13.39 -3.51
CA PHE A 185 -7.58 -11.99 -3.91
C PHE A 185 -6.80 -11.07 -2.96
N ALA A 186 -7.02 -11.22 -1.65
CA ALA A 186 -6.44 -10.32 -0.65
C ALA A 186 -4.90 -10.43 -0.60
N SER A 187 -4.35 -11.65 -0.56
CA SER A 187 -2.91 -11.88 -0.38
C SER A 187 -2.08 -11.56 -1.64
N LEU A 188 -2.61 -11.87 -2.84
CA LEU A 188 -1.97 -11.51 -4.12
C LEU A 188 -1.97 -10.00 -4.35
N TRP A 189 -3.08 -9.35 -3.98
CA TRP A 189 -3.22 -7.91 -4.05
C TRP A 189 -2.18 -7.20 -3.19
N CYS A 190 -1.99 -7.62 -1.94
CA CYS A 190 -1.07 -6.96 -1.03
C CYS A 190 0.39 -7.03 -1.51
N VAL A 191 0.84 -8.16 -2.06
CA VAL A 191 2.18 -8.24 -2.66
C VAL A 191 2.31 -7.37 -3.92
N TRP A 192 1.29 -7.36 -4.78
CA TRP A 192 1.29 -6.48 -5.95
C TRP A 192 1.32 -5.00 -5.56
N ALA A 193 0.51 -4.60 -4.58
CA ALA A 193 0.47 -3.25 -4.04
C ALA A 193 1.81 -2.86 -3.41
N ALA A 194 2.46 -3.79 -2.69
CA ALA A 194 3.76 -3.53 -2.10
C ALA A 194 4.87 -3.38 -3.14
N VAL A 195 4.95 -4.31 -4.11
CA VAL A 195 5.95 -4.27 -5.19
C VAL A 195 5.76 -3.04 -6.07
N SER A 196 4.51 -2.72 -6.45
CA SER A 196 4.22 -1.53 -7.25
C SER A 196 4.59 -0.24 -6.50
N SER A 197 4.33 -0.19 -5.19
CA SER A 197 4.76 0.93 -4.33
C SER A 197 6.29 1.07 -4.31
N VAL A 198 7.02 -0.03 -4.11
CA VAL A 198 8.50 -0.02 -4.12
C VAL A 198 9.05 0.44 -5.48
N LEU A 199 8.56 -0.13 -6.58
CA LEU A 199 9.05 0.19 -7.93
C LEU A 199 8.89 1.67 -8.25
N ILE A 200 7.76 2.25 -7.88
CA ILE A 200 7.50 3.68 -8.11
C ILE A 200 8.40 4.54 -7.22
N LEU A 201 8.60 4.17 -5.96
CA LEU A 201 9.48 4.93 -5.05
C LEU A 201 10.96 4.84 -5.50
N VAL A 202 11.43 3.67 -5.94
CA VAL A 202 12.78 3.51 -6.50
C VAL A 202 12.94 4.29 -7.79
N HIS A 203 11.92 4.31 -8.66
CA HIS A 203 11.94 5.12 -9.87
C HIS A 203 12.08 6.61 -9.54
N LEU A 204 11.30 7.11 -8.56
CA LEU A 204 11.39 8.50 -8.10
C LEU A 204 12.76 8.84 -7.53
N ALA A 205 13.30 8.00 -6.64
CA ALA A 205 14.63 8.19 -6.07
C ALA A 205 15.72 8.26 -7.16
N ARG A 206 15.57 7.49 -8.25
CA ARG A 206 16.51 7.52 -9.38
C ARG A 206 16.36 8.78 -10.24
N VAL A 207 15.13 9.22 -10.52
CA VAL A 207 14.87 10.43 -11.31
C VAL A 207 15.42 11.67 -10.60
N GLU A 208 15.23 11.77 -9.28
CA GLU A 208 15.77 12.90 -8.51
C GLU A 208 17.30 12.91 -8.45
N ARG A 209 17.94 11.74 -8.27
CA ARG A 209 19.41 11.63 -8.28
C ARG A 209 20.02 11.94 -9.65
N GLY A 210 19.31 11.61 -10.75
CA GLY A 210 19.74 11.96 -12.10
C GLY A 210 19.53 13.44 -12.47
N ALA A 211 18.77 14.18 -11.66
CA ALA A 211 18.52 15.61 -11.84
C ALA A 211 19.40 16.50 -10.94
N ASP A 212 20.32 15.93 -10.15
CA ASP A 212 21.27 16.70 -9.34
C ASP A 212 22.39 17.29 -10.24
N PRO A 213 22.49 18.62 -10.42
CA PRO A 213 23.47 19.25 -11.32
C PRO A 213 24.90 19.26 -10.78
N ARG A 214 25.21 18.58 -9.67
CA ARG A 214 26.53 18.64 -9.02
C ARG A 214 27.57 17.69 -9.63
N GLY A 215 27.48 17.51 -10.95
CA GLY A 215 28.38 16.66 -11.75
C GLY A 215 29.31 17.41 -12.70
N ASP A 216 29.19 18.74 -12.84
CA ASP A 216 30.07 19.51 -13.74
C ASP A 216 31.19 20.19 -12.94
N GLY A 217 32.13 19.37 -12.49
CA GLY A 217 33.45 19.85 -12.09
C GLY A 217 34.32 20.06 -13.32
N GLU A 218 34.19 21.22 -13.99
CA GLU A 218 35.15 21.66 -15.00
C GLU A 218 35.72 23.04 -14.63
N SER A 219 36.88 22.98 -13.97
CA SER A 219 37.98 23.95 -13.90
C SER A 219 37.67 25.46 -14.01
N LEU A 220 37.58 26.13 -12.85
CA LEU A 220 38.13 27.49 -12.74
C LEU A 220 39.66 27.39 -12.63
N GLN A 221 40.36 27.65 -13.72
CA GLN A 221 41.77 28.08 -13.65
C GLN A 221 41.82 29.62 -13.56
N PRO A 222 42.56 30.19 -12.60
CA PRO A 222 42.69 31.63 -12.45
C PRO A 222 43.63 32.21 -13.51
N ARG A 223 43.26 33.36 -14.08
CA ARG A 223 44.15 34.26 -14.82
C ARG A 223 45.35 34.60 -13.93
N THR A 224 46.53 34.13 -14.29
CA THR A 224 47.79 34.71 -13.82
C THR A 224 48.27 35.72 -14.86
N ASP A 225 47.96 36.99 -14.60
CA ASP A 225 48.77 38.09 -15.09
C ASP A 225 50.04 38.17 -14.22
N ALA A 226 51.20 37.95 -14.83
CA ALA A 226 52.49 38.35 -14.27
C ALA A 226 53.47 38.67 -15.42
N ALA A 227 53.62 39.96 -15.66
CA ALA A 227 54.80 40.68 -16.12
C ALA A 227 55.95 39.89 -16.80
N ARG A 228 56.18 40.18 -18.08
CA ARG A 228 57.42 40.78 -18.62
C ARG A 228 57.24 41.20 -20.08
#